data_AF-A0A1I5GLL9-F1
#
_entry.id   AF-A0A1I5GLL9-F1
#
_cell.length_a   1.000
_cell.length_b   1.000
_cell.length_c   1.000
_cell.angle_alpha   90.00
_cell.angle_beta   90.00
_cell.angle_gamma   90.00
#
_symmetry.space_group_name_H-M   'P 1'
#
loop_
_entity.id
_entity.type
_entity.pdbx_description
1 polymer ?
#
loop_
_entity_poly.entity_id
_entity_poly.type
_entity_poly.pdbx_seq_one_letter_code
_entity_poly.pdbx_strand_id
1 'polypeptide(L)'
;MALLLECSEIKKLWPIYNTALKRFEPKYGLYEYTARNGYRYLAVGKVSKLKPCIEVFSTINEGISLLRNLQEQFALDYRFCKYAVSTESEGVVVNDLSDLPLVEKHNQQVQQAVDFVTEMKPSYYILDKGRTKDEQSCIWVQDGHFYGMGYIANEVSVKDPEKMKDFLTRHKSNTYITQLISSFATKNSGKVFNIK
;
A
#
# COMPACT_ATOMS: atom_id res chain seq x y z
N MET A 1 -15.97 8.36 -8.04
CA MET A 1 -15.78 9.73 -7.53
C MET A 1 -16.55 10.03 -6.23
N ALA A 2 -17.87 9.80 -6.16
CA ALA A 2 -18.71 10.22 -5.03
C ALA A 2 -18.20 9.81 -3.63
N LEU A 3 -17.84 8.54 -3.43
CA LEU A 3 -17.33 8.04 -2.14
C LEU A 3 -15.99 8.69 -1.72
N LEU A 4 -15.15 9.04 -2.69
CA LEU A 4 -13.87 9.72 -2.41
C LEU A 4 -14.11 11.18 -1.99
N LEU A 5 -15.06 11.86 -2.63
CA LEU A 5 -15.47 13.21 -2.25
C LEU A 5 -16.06 13.23 -0.84
N GLU A 6 -16.96 12.29 -0.54
CA GLU A 6 -17.52 12.13 0.81
C GLU A 6 -16.41 11.92 1.85
N CYS A 7 -15.45 11.03 1.59
CA CYS A 7 -14.32 10.81 2.50
C CYS A 7 -13.48 12.08 2.74
N SER A 8 -13.25 12.86 1.67
CA SER A 8 -12.51 14.12 1.76
C SER A 8 -13.28 15.16 2.57
N GLU A 9 -14.58 15.33 2.31
CA GLU A 9 -15.41 16.31 3.00
C GLU A 9 -15.65 15.93 4.47
N ILE A 10 -15.78 14.65 4.82
CA ILE A 10 -15.88 14.23 6.23
C ILE A 10 -14.63 14.60 7.01
N LYS A 11 -13.43 14.45 6.42
CA LYS A 11 -12.19 14.88 7.06
C LYS A 11 -12.09 16.41 7.19
N LYS A 12 -12.64 17.16 6.23
CA LYS A 12 -12.61 18.62 6.21
C LYS A 12 -13.64 19.25 7.17
N LEU A 13 -14.88 18.76 7.15
CA LEU A 13 -16.01 19.31 7.91
C LEU A 13 -16.16 18.71 9.31
N TRP A 14 -15.53 17.56 9.56
CA TRP A 14 -15.55 16.86 10.85
C TRP A 14 -16.97 16.65 11.46
N PRO A 15 -17.98 16.21 10.68
CA PRO A 15 -19.37 16.18 11.12
C PRO A 15 -19.61 15.22 12.30
N ILE A 16 -20.52 15.55 13.22
CA ILE A 16 -20.67 14.88 14.53
C ILE A 16 -20.85 13.36 14.40
N TYR A 17 -21.66 12.91 13.43
CA TYR A 17 -22.09 11.51 13.33
C TYR A 17 -21.13 10.60 12.52
N ASN A 18 -20.33 11.13 11.60
CA ASN A 18 -19.45 10.30 10.75
C ASN A 18 -18.11 10.01 11.43
N THR A 19 -18.11 9.26 12.53
CA THR A 19 -16.90 8.97 13.32
C THR A 19 -15.98 7.94 12.66
N ALA A 20 -16.54 6.95 11.96
CA ALA A 20 -15.78 5.85 11.35
C ALA A 20 -14.73 6.30 10.32
N LEU A 21 -15.06 7.30 9.51
CA LEU A 21 -14.19 7.81 8.45
C LEU A 21 -13.18 8.88 8.93
N LYS A 22 -13.30 9.32 10.19
CA LYS A 22 -12.38 10.32 10.79
C LYS A 22 -11.06 9.71 11.26
N ARG A 23 -11.03 8.44 11.67
CA ARG A 23 -9.88 7.79 12.33
C ARG A 23 -9.42 6.52 11.63
N PHE A 24 -9.13 6.65 10.35
CA PHE A 24 -8.48 5.58 9.59
C PHE A 24 -6.98 5.91 9.51
N GLU A 25 -6.25 5.48 10.55
CA GLU A 25 -4.80 5.52 10.57
C GLU A 25 -4.30 4.09 10.42
N PRO A 26 -3.27 3.84 9.59
CA PRO A 26 -2.67 2.53 9.50
C PRO A 26 -2.14 2.14 10.88
N LYS A 27 -2.55 0.96 11.34
CA LYS A 27 -2.21 0.47 12.68
C LYS A 27 -0.98 -0.41 12.66
N TYR A 28 -0.67 -1.02 11.51
CA TYR A 28 0.42 -1.97 11.35
C TYR A 28 1.30 -1.62 10.15
N GLY A 29 2.55 -2.08 10.16
CA GLY A 29 3.49 -1.88 9.07
C GLY A 29 4.50 -3.01 8.98
N LEU A 30 5.08 -3.16 7.78
CA LEU A 30 6.20 -4.05 7.49
C LEU A 30 7.49 -3.30 7.76
N TYR A 31 8.39 -3.94 8.51
CA TYR A 31 9.67 -3.41 8.92
C TYR A 31 10.78 -4.36 8.54
N GLU A 32 11.94 -3.76 8.32
CA GLU A 32 13.19 -4.47 8.18
C GLU A 32 14.15 -4.07 9.30
N TYR A 33 14.92 -5.03 9.80
CA TYR A 33 16.06 -4.75 10.66
C TYR A 33 17.17 -5.79 10.49
N THR A 34 18.41 -5.38 10.72
CA THR A 34 19.56 -6.30 10.77
C THR A 34 19.89 -6.62 12.22
N ALA A 35 20.00 -7.91 12.56
CA ALA A 35 20.38 -8.33 13.89
C ALA A 35 21.91 -8.43 14.05
N ARG A 36 22.39 -8.60 15.29
CA ARG A 36 23.84 -8.68 15.59
C ARG A 36 24.55 -9.84 14.91
N ASN A 37 23.82 -10.87 14.50
CA ASN A 37 24.33 -12.03 13.76
C ASN A 37 24.52 -11.75 12.25
N GLY A 38 24.27 -10.52 11.78
CA GLY A 38 24.45 -10.12 10.39
C GLY A 38 23.26 -10.41 9.46
N TYR A 39 22.22 -11.11 9.94
CA TYR A 39 21.04 -11.43 9.15
C TYR A 39 20.00 -10.30 9.18
N ARG A 40 19.36 -10.08 8.03
CA ARG A 40 18.21 -9.19 7.86
C ARG A 40 16.91 -9.93 8.17
N TYR A 41 16.03 -9.27 8.90
CA TYR A 41 14.74 -9.78 9.35
C TYR A 41 13.62 -8.91 8.79
N LEU A 42 12.52 -9.55 8.39
CA LEU A 42 11.28 -8.88 8.06
C LEU A 42 10.28 -9.08 9.19
N ALA A 43 9.63 -8.00 9.63
CA ALA A 43 8.70 -8.04 10.73
C ALA A 43 7.45 -7.22 10.44
N VAL A 44 6.28 -7.80 10.73
CA VAL A 44 5.03 -7.04 10.83
C VAL A 44 4.93 -6.54 12.27
N GLY A 45 4.51 -5.30 12.47
CA GLY A 45 4.38 -4.70 13.79
C GLY A 45 3.46 -3.49 13.79
N LYS A 46 3.14 -2.93 14.96
CA LYS A 46 2.36 -1.69 15.05
C LYS A 46 3.12 -0.53 14.40
N VAL A 47 2.43 0.37 13.72
CA VAL A 47 3.04 1.60 13.17
C VAL A 47 3.57 2.45 14.32
N SER A 48 4.83 2.85 14.24
CA SER A 48 5.46 3.79 15.17
C SER A 48 6.01 4.99 14.40
N LYS A 49 5.79 6.20 14.92
CA LYS A 49 6.34 7.43 14.31
C LYS A 49 7.87 7.48 14.30
N LEU A 50 8.51 6.64 15.13
CA LEU A 50 9.96 6.63 15.31
C LEU A 50 10.70 5.74 14.30
N LYS A 51 9.98 4.84 13.61
CA LYS A 51 10.61 3.86 12.70
C LYS A 51 9.97 3.96 11.31
N PRO A 52 10.76 4.13 10.24
CA PRO A 52 10.23 4.03 8.90
C PRO A 52 9.72 2.59 8.66
N CYS A 53 8.60 2.48 7.97
CA CYS A 53 8.04 1.21 7.52
C CYS A 53 8.12 1.13 6.00
N ILE A 54 8.29 -0.07 5.47
CA ILE A 54 8.35 -0.37 4.04
C ILE A 54 6.95 -0.21 3.44
N GLU A 55 5.96 -0.77 4.13
CA GLU A 55 4.54 -0.73 3.76
C GLU A 55 3.67 -0.67 5.03
N VAL A 56 2.47 -0.11 4.90
CA VAL A 56 1.52 0.09 5.99
C VAL A 56 0.21 -0.63 5.72
N PHE A 57 -0.39 -1.16 6.79
CA PHE A 57 -1.62 -1.95 6.74
C PHE A 57 -2.66 -1.43 7.73
N SER A 58 -3.93 -1.62 7.37
CA SER A 58 -5.05 -1.32 8.27
C SER A 58 -5.21 -2.40 9.33
N THR A 59 -5.02 -3.64 8.90
CA THR A 59 -5.14 -4.83 9.74
C THR A 59 -3.83 -5.59 9.83
N ILE A 60 -3.64 -6.30 10.94
CA ILE A 60 -2.47 -7.17 11.13
C ILE A 60 -2.46 -8.31 10.11
N ASN A 61 -3.63 -8.86 9.77
CA ASN A 61 -3.76 -9.99 8.85
C ASN A 61 -3.27 -9.65 7.44
N GLU A 62 -3.54 -8.43 6.96
CA GLU A 62 -3.00 -7.94 5.67
C GLU A 62 -1.46 -8.01 5.67
N GLY A 63 -0.81 -7.51 6.73
CA GLY A 63 0.64 -7.56 6.84
C GLY A 63 1.19 -8.99 6.95
N ILE A 64 0.53 -9.86 7.73
CA ILE A 64 0.91 -11.28 7.85
C ILE A 64 0.81 -11.98 6.50
N SER A 65 -0.29 -11.78 5.77
CA SER A 65 -0.51 -12.37 4.45
C SER A 65 0.55 -11.89 3.45
N LEU A 66 0.88 -10.59 3.43
CA LEU A 66 1.96 -10.09 2.58
C LEU A 66 3.30 -10.73 2.94
N LEU A 67 3.66 -10.78 4.22
CA LEU A 67 4.93 -11.38 4.66
C LEU A 67 5.00 -12.88 4.31
N ARG A 68 3.89 -13.62 4.42
CA ARG A 68 3.81 -15.02 3.98
C ARG A 68 4.00 -15.15 2.46
N ASN A 69 3.37 -14.29 1.66
CA ASN A 69 3.57 -14.28 0.21
C ASN A 69 5.02 -13.98 -0.18
N LEU A 70 5.68 -13.02 0.48
CA LEU A 70 7.10 -12.72 0.26
C LEU A 70 7.99 -13.91 0.66
N GLN A 71 7.66 -14.56 1.78
CA GLN A 71 8.37 -15.75 2.23
C GLN A 71 8.34 -16.85 1.18
N GLU A 72 7.17 -17.15 0.61
CA GLU A 72 7.00 -18.17 -0.43
C GLU A 72 7.66 -17.75 -1.76
N GLN A 73 7.47 -16.50 -2.18
CA GLN A 73 7.95 -16.00 -3.48
C GLN A 73 9.47 -15.89 -3.55
N PHE A 74 10.12 -15.44 -2.48
CA PHE A 74 11.58 -15.25 -2.42
C PHE A 74 12.30 -16.38 -1.70
N ALA A 75 11.57 -17.44 -1.31
CA ALA A 75 12.07 -18.57 -0.53
C ALA A 75 12.85 -18.10 0.72
N LEU A 76 12.28 -17.14 1.45
CA LEU A 76 12.86 -16.65 2.70
C LEU A 76 12.71 -17.71 3.79
N ASP A 77 13.76 -17.88 4.60
CA ASP A 77 13.67 -18.77 5.75
C ASP A 77 12.74 -18.14 6.82
N TYR A 78 11.72 -18.91 7.21
CA TYR A 78 10.69 -18.52 8.17
C TYR A 78 11.27 -18.01 9.50
N ARG A 79 12.50 -18.43 9.86
CA ARG A 79 13.19 -18.01 11.10
C ARG A 79 13.45 -16.50 11.13
N PHE A 80 13.58 -15.87 9.95
CA PHE A 80 13.83 -14.45 9.78
C PHE A 80 12.55 -13.61 9.55
N CYS A 81 11.39 -14.25 9.43
CA CYS A 81 10.08 -13.62 9.32
C CYS A 81 9.41 -13.54 10.70
N LYS A 82 9.05 -12.34 11.17
CA LYS A 82 8.38 -12.12 12.45
C LYS A 82 6.97 -11.58 12.24
N TYR A 83 5.98 -12.36 12.65
CA TYR A 83 4.57 -11.97 12.63
C TYR A 83 4.22 -11.27 13.95
N ALA A 84 3.40 -10.21 13.89
CA ALA A 84 3.03 -9.37 15.04
C ALA A 84 2.09 -10.10 16.03
N VAL A 85 2.44 -11.28 16.52
CA VAL A 85 1.64 -11.97 17.54
C VAL A 85 2.27 -11.70 18.90
N SER A 86 1.57 -10.91 19.70
CA SER A 86 1.68 -10.92 21.15
C SER A 86 1.53 -12.37 21.63
N THR A 87 2.55 -12.89 22.31
CA THR A 87 2.52 -14.12 23.11
C THR A 87 2.19 -15.42 22.35
N GLU A 88 3.22 -16.23 22.13
CA GLU A 88 3.18 -17.69 22.36
C GLU A 88 2.37 -18.62 21.44
N SER A 89 1.69 -18.17 20.38
CA SER A 89 0.91 -19.12 19.54
C SER A 89 1.00 -18.88 18.03
N GLU A 90 2.14 -19.21 17.43
CA GLU A 90 2.23 -19.96 16.16
C GLU A 90 3.57 -20.70 16.23
N GLY A 91 3.51 -21.96 16.64
CA GLY A 91 4.66 -22.79 16.98
C GLY A 91 5.51 -23.13 15.77
N VAL A 92 6.53 -22.31 15.51
CA VAL A 92 7.80 -22.87 15.04
C VAL A 92 8.84 -22.61 16.10
N VAL A 93 8.94 -23.56 17.02
CA VAL A 93 10.11 -23.64 17.89
C VAL A 93 11.29 -23.85 16.95
N VAL A 94 12.16 -22.85 16.86
CA VAL A 94 13.44 -22.97 16.15
C VAL A 94 14.31 -23.90 16.99
N ASN A 95 14.13 -25.20 16.80
CA ASN A 95 14.89 -26.23 17.50
C ASN A 95 16.17 -26.62 16.76
N ASP A 96 16.38 -26.12 15.53
CA ASP A 96 17.55 -26.48 14.75
C ASP A 96 18.22 -25.23 14.15
N LEU A 97 19.45 -24.96 14.59
CA LEU A 97 20.32 -23.90 14.09
C LEU A 97 21.42 -24.44 13.16
N SER A 98 21.39 -25.75 12.89
CA SER A 98 22.48 -26.43 12.17
C SER A 98 22.49 -26.18 10.65
N ASP A 99 21.37 -25.74 10.07
CA ASP A 99 21.23 -25.45 8.64
C ASP A 99 20.68 -24.03 8.40
N LEU A 100 21.45 -23.02 8.80
CA LEU A 100 21.14 -21.62 8.49
C LEU A 100 21.67 -21.28 7.08
N PRO A 101 20.91 -20.52 6.28
CA PRO A 101 21.38 -20.08 4.97
C PRO A 101 22.60 -19.16 5.13
N LEU A 102 23.48 -19.13 4.11
CA LEU A 102 24.58 -18.18 4.08
C LEU A 102 24.04 -16.75 4.23
N VAL A 103 24.64 -15.98 5.13
CA VAL A 103 24.22 -14.59 5.47
C VAL A 103 24.02 -13.74 4.22
N GLU A 104 24.99 -13.76 3.30
CA GLU A 104 24.94 -12.96 2.07
C GLU A 104 23.77 -13.37 1.17
N LYS A 105 23.57 -14.68 0.98
CA LYS A 105 22.46 -15.22 0.17
C LYS A 105 21.11 -14.83 0.76
N HIS A 106 20.92 -15.03 2.06
CA HIS A 106 19.69 -14.65 2.75
C HIS A 106 19.42 -13.14 2.66
N ASN A 107 20.43 -12.32 2.95
CA ASN A 107 20.30 -10.88 2.92
C ASN A 107 19.99 -10.35 1.51
N GLN A 108 20.50 -11.01 0.46
CA GLN A 108 20.17 -10.71 -0.91
C GLN A 108 18.70 -11.05 -1.24
N GLN A 109 18.19 -12.20 -0.79
CA GLN A 109 16.78 -12.56 -0.97
C GLN A 109 15.84 -11.58 -0.24
N VAL A 110 16.22 -11.16 0.98
CA VAL A 110 15.46 -10.14 1.72
C VAL A 110 15.48 -8.81 0.97
N GLN A 111 16.62 -8.38 0.45
CA GLN A 111 16.71 -7.15 -0.36
C GLN A 111 15.79 -7.22 -1.58
N GLN A 112 15.82 -8.33 -2.32
CA GLN A 112 14.93 -8.55 -3.48
C GLN A 112 13.44 -8.48 -3.09
N ALA A 113 13.08 -9.02 -1.93
CA ALA A 113 11.70 -8.95 -1.43
C ALA A 113 11.30 -7.51 -1.07
N VAL A 114 12.19 -6.75 -0.42
CA VAL A 114 11.95 -5.33 -0.08
C VAL A 114 11.85 -4.47 -1.34
N ASP A 115 12.75 -4.69 -2.31
CA ASP A 115 12.74 -4.00 -3.60
C ASP A 115 11.44 -4.33 -4.34
N PHE A 116 11.03 -5.59 -4.38
CA PHE A 116 9.75 -5.99 -4.97
C PHE A 116 8.56 -5.23 -4.36
N VAL A 117 8.46 -5.12 -3.04
CA VAL A 117 7.40 -4.36 -2.38
C VAL A 117 7.48 -2.86 -2.68
N THR A 118 8.69 -2.34 -2.85
CA THR A 118 8.92 -0.90 -3.05
C THR A 118 8.72 -0.48 -4.51
N GLU A 119 9.16 -1.32 -5.46
CA GLU A 119 9.12 -1.10 -6.90
C GLU A 119 7.80 -1.53 -7.53
N MET A 120 7.12 -2.54 -7.01
CA MET A 120 5.77 -2.96 -7.48
C MET A 120 4.67 -2.03 -6.99
N LYS A 121 4.97 -0.77 -6.70
CA LYS A 121 3.97 0.23 -6.33
C LYS A 121 3.37 0.81 -7.61
N PRO A 122 2.16 0.40 -8.01
CA PRO A 122 1.64 0.76 -9.31
C PRO A 122 1.29 2.26 -9.33
N SER A 123 1.77 2.95 -10.36
CA SER A 123 1.31 4.27 -10.73
C SER A 123 0.32 4.14 -11.87
N TYR A 124 -0.92 4.57 -11.66
CA TYR A 124 -1.97 4.51 -12.67
C TYR A 124 -2.99 5.62 -12.45
N TYR A 125 -3.79 5.87 -13.48
CA TYR A 125 -4.96 6.74 -13.39
C TYR A 125 -6.22 6.01 -13.84
N ILE A 126 -7.35 6.41 -13.26
CA ILE A 126 -8.67 5.89 -13.59
C ILE A 126 -9.49 6.99 -14.23
N LEU A 127 -10.07 6.72 -15.39
CA LEU A 127 -11.01 7.61 -16.07
C LEU A 127 -12.43 7.04 -16.01
N ASP A 128 -13.38 7.88 -15.60
CA ASP A 128 -14.80 7.54 -15.64
C ASP A 128 -15.64 8.75 -16.05
N LYS A 129 -16.95 8.55 -16.22
CA LYS A 129 -17.90 9.61 -16.60
C LYS A 129 -17.80 10.82 -15.67
N GLY A 130 -17.69 12.01 -16.26
CA GLY A 130 -17.75 13.28 -15.56
C GLY A 130 -19.17 13.69 -15.17
N ARG A 131 -19.34 14.93 -14.67
CA ARG A 131 -20.67 15.48 -14.33
C ARG A 131 -21.41 15.92 -15.59
N THR A 132 -20.68 16.38 -16.60
CA THR A 132 -21.21 16.75 -17.93
C THR A 132 -20.66 15.80 -19.00
N LYS A 133 -21.18 15.92 -20.24
CA LYS A 133 -20.71 15.10 -21.38
C LYS A 133 -19.32 15.51 -21.87
N ASP A 134 -18.90 16.74 -21.57
CA ASP A 134 -17.67 17.35 -22.08
C ASP A 134 -16.47 17.16 -21.13
N GLU A 135 -16.70 16.54 -19.96
CA GLU A 135 -15.67 16.26 -18.98
C GLU A 135 -15.66 14.79 -18.54
N GLN A 136 -14.51 14.33 -18.08
CA GLN A 136 -14.27 13.04 -17.46
C GLN A 136 -13.81 13.22 -16.02
N SER A 137 -14.22 12.30 -15.15
CA SER A 137 -13.62 12.19 -13.83
C SER A 137 -12.29 11.45 -13.92
N CYS A 138 -11.28 11.95 -13.22
CA CYS A 138 -9.96 11.36 -13.17
C CYS A 138 -9.53 11.16 -11.72
N ILE A 139 -9.01 9.98 -11.42
CA ILE A 139 -8.41 9.61 -10.14
C ILE A 139 -6.98 9.19 -10.42
N TRP A 140 -6.03 9.73 -9.67
CA TRP A 140 -4.61 9.42 -9.84
C TRP A 140 -4.05 8.68 -8.65
N VAL A 141 -3.35 7.59 -8.93
CA VAL A 141 -2.57 6.80 -7.98
C VAL A 141 -1.11 6.89 -8.38
N GLN A 142 -0.28 7.34 -7.45
CA GLN A 142 1.16 7.46 -7.62
C GLN A 142 1.83 6.59 -6.57
N ASP A 143 2.68 5.67 -7.00
CA ASP A 143 3.44 4.75 -6.15
C ASP A 143 2.52 4.03 -5.16
N GLY A 144 1.40 3.50 -5.64
CA GLY A 144 0.41 2.79 -4.81
C GLY A 144 -0.41 3.68 -3.86
N HIS A 145 -0.18 4.99 -3.85
CA HIS A 145 -0.89 5.95 -3.00
C HIS A 145 -1.84 6.82 -3.79
N PHE A 146 -3.03 7.08 -3.24
CA PHE A 146 -3.93 8.09 -3.79
C PHE A 146 -3.26 9.47 -3.80
N TYR A 147 -3.05 10.02 -4.99
CA TYR A 147 -2.44 11.33 -5.19
C TYR A 147 -3.49 12.44 -5.20
N GLY A 148 -4.57 12.24 -5.96
CA GLY A 148 -5.60 13.26 -6.13
C GLY A 148 -6.70 12.83 -7.09
N MET A 149 -7.75 13.65 -7.15
CA MET A 149 -8.88 13.45 -8.06
C MET A 149 -9.37 14.79 -8.59
N GLY A 150 -10.01 14.77 -9.76
CA GLY A 150 -10.58 15.96 -10.37
C GLY A 150 -11.44 15.63 -11.58
N TYR A 151 -11.92 16.68 -12.22
CA TYR A 151 -12.60 16.60 -13.50
C TYR A 151 -11.71 17.25 -14.56
N ILE A 152 -11.57 16.59 -15.69
CA ILE A 152 -10.74 17.03 -16.81
C ILE A 152 -11.60 17.11 -18.07
N ALA A 153 -11.35 18.08 -18.94
CA ALA A 153 -12.02 18.14 -20.23
C ALA A 153 -11.60 16.94 -21.11
N ASN A 154 -12.53 16.42 -21.92
CA ASN A 154 -12.28 15.26 -22.79
C ASN A 154 -11.05 15.47 -23.72
N GLU A 155 -10.81 16.71 -24.12
CA GLU A 155 -9.72 17.10 -25.01
C GLU A 155 -8.32 16.99 -24.37
N VAL A 156 -8.24 17.16 -23.04
CA VAL A 156 -6.99 17.15 -22.27
C VAL A 156 -6.51 15.72 -22.05
N SER A 157 -7.43 14.76 -21.88
CA SER A 157 -7.11 13.37 -21.55
C SER A 157 -6.30 12.62 -22.62
N VAL A 158 -6.26 13.11 -23.86
CA VAL A 158 -5.72 12.35 -25.01
C VAL A 158 -4.24 12.67 -25.29
N LYS A 159 -3.73 13.82 -24.84
CA LYS A 159 -2.45 14.35 -25.33
C LYS A 159 -1.28 14.21 -24.35
N ASP A 160 -1.50 14.19 -23.04
CA ASP A 160 -0.41 14.16 -22.05
C ASP A 160 -0.89 13.78 -20.63
N PRO A 161 -0.58 12.57 -20.12
CA PRO A 161 -0.98 12.14 -18.78
C PRO A 161 -0.39 12.98 -17.65
N GLU A 162 0.81 13.54 -17.82
CA GLU A 162 1.44 14.32 -16.74
C GLU A 162 0.73 15.65 -16.51
N LYS A 163 0.28 16.30 -17.58
CA LYS A 163 -0.51 17.54 -17.50
C LYS A 163 -1.86 17.33 -16.84
N MET A 164 -2.40 16.11 -16.85
CA MET A 164 -3.64 15.83 -16.13
C MET A 164 -3.48 16.10 -14.63
N LYS A 165 -2.28 15.88 -14.04
CA LYS A 165 -2.01 16.16 -12.62
C LYS A 165 -2.30 17.61 -12.23
N ASP A 166 -2.12 18.56 -13.15
CA ASP A 166 -2.33 20.00 -12.90
C ASP A 166 -3.82 20.33 -12.71
N PHE A 167 -4.71 19.51 -13.26
CA PHE A 167 -6.16 19.65 -13.11
C PHE A 167 -6.72 18.85 -11.92
N LEU A 168 -5.89 18.05 -11.24
CA LEU A 168 -6.31 17.25 -10.11
C LEU A 168 -6.11 18.03 -8.80
N THR A 169 -7.12 17.95 -7.94
CA THR A 169 -6.97 18.42 -6.56
C THR A 169 -6.22 17.35 -5.77
N ARG A 170 -5.11 17.74 -5.12
CA ARG A 170 -4.38 16.85 -4.22
C ARG A 170 -5.20 16.59 -2.96
N HIS A 171 -5.32 15.33 -2.59
CA HIS A 171 -6.00 14.91 -1.37
C HIS A 171 -5.07 14.05 -0.52
N LYS A 172 -5.27 14.06 0.79
CA LYS A 172 -4.50 13.18 1.68
C LYS A 172 -4.89 11.72 1.41
N SER A 173 -3.90 10.92 1.03
CA SER A 173 -4.06 9.47 0.92
C SER A 173 -4.47 8.85 2.26
N ASN A 174 -5.25 7.78 2.18
CA ASN A 174 -5.73 7.01 3.32
C ASN A 174 -5.94 5.58 2.84
N THR A 175 -5.61 4.59 3.68
CA THR A 175 -5.77 3.17 3.34
C THR A 175 -7.20 2.83 2.90
N TYR A 176 -8.23 3.41 3.52
CA TYR A 176 -9.61 3.22 3.06
C TYR A 176 -9.83 3.71 1.61
N ILE A 177 -9.33 4.90 1.29
CA ILE A 177 -9.43 5.46 -0.08
C ILE A 177 -8.67 4.57 -1.06
N THR A 178 -7.44 4.17 -0.71
CA THR A 178 -6.63 3.28 -1.54
C THR A 178 -7.34 1.94 -1.78
N GLN A 179 -7.92 1.31 -0.75
CA GLN A 179 -8.71 0.08 -0.89
C GLN A 179 -9.93 0.26 -1.79
N LEU A 180 -10.63 1.40 -1.68
CA LEU A 180 -11.78 1.74 -2.52
C LEU A 180 -11.37 1.86 -3.99
N ILE A 181 -10.26 2.55 -4.26
CA ILE A 181 -9.70 2.72 -5.59
C ILE A 181 -9.24 1.38 -6.16
N SER A 182 -8.49 0.59 -5.40
CA SER A 182 -8.01 -0.73 -5.83
C SER A 182 -9.18 -1.68 -6.13
N SER A 183 -10.20 -1.73 -5.27
CA SER A 183 -11.40 -2.56 -5.51
C SER A 183 -12.14 -2.13 -6.78
N PHE A 184 -12.23 -0.82 -7.04
CA PHE A 184 -12.83 -0.30 -8.27
C PHE A 184 -11.99 -0.65 -9.50
N ALA A 185 -10.66 -0.52 -9.41
CA ALA A 185 -9.72 -0.82 -10.48
C ALA A 185 -9.77 -2.31 -10.88
N THR A 186 -9.80 -3.23 -9.91
CA THR A 186 -9.92 -4.67 -10.19
C THR A 186 -11.24 -5.02 -10.90
N LYS A 187 -12.34 -4.34 -10.56
CA LYS A 187 -13.65 -4.56 -11.20
C LYS A 187 -13.80 -3.88 -12.56
N ASN A 188 -13.01 -2.83 -12.84
CA ASN A 188 -13.16 -1.98 -14.02
C ASN A 188 -11.81 -1.79 -14.74
N SER A 189 -11.13 -2.88 -15.05
CA SER A 189 -9.80 -2.85 -15.68
C SER A 189 -9.75 -2.03 -16.97
N GLY A 190 -10.83 -2.01 -17.76
CA GLY A 190 -10.92 -1.19 -18.99
C GLY A 190 -10.96 0.33 -18.78
N LYS A 191 -11.03 0.79 -17.53
CA LYS A 191 -10.98 2.21 -17.14
C LYS A 191 -9.65 2.62 -16.49
N VAL A 192 -8.74 1.67 -16.33
CA VAL A 192 -7.45 1.85 -15.63
C VAL A 192 -6.35 1.97 -16.67
N PHE A 193 -5.53 3.01 -16.53
CA PHE A 193 -4.43 3.30 -17.44
C PHE A 193 -3.14 3.39 -16.62
N ASN A 194 -2.17 2.52 -16.93
CA ASN A 194 -0.90 2.48 -16.23
C ASN A 194 0.01 3.61 -16.71
N ILE A 195 0.74 4.19 -15.77
CA ILE A 195 1.81 5.16 -16.01
C ILE A 195 3.10 4.37 -15.93
N LYS A 196 3.89 4.38 -17.02
CA LYS A 196 5.21 3.75 -17.03
C LYS A 196 6.18 4.47 -16.11
#